data_AF-A0A519RQA0-F1
#
_entry.id   AF-A0A519RQA0-F1
#
_cell.length_a   1.000
_cell.length_b   1.000
_cell.length_c   1.000
_cell.angle_alpha   90.00
_cell.angle_beta   90.00
_cell.angle_gamma   90.00
#
_symmetry.space_group_name_H-M   'P 1'
#
loop_
_entity.id
_entity.type
_entity.pdbx_description
1 polymer ?
#
loop_
_entity_poly.entity_id
_entity_poly.type
_entity_poly.pdbx_seq_one_letter_code
_entity_poly.pdbx_strand_id
1 'polypeptide(L)' 'MPLPDTSAPDAPGVALHFDRRDYSNDVLKHLYRELLRPRLIEEKMLILLRQGKVSKWFSGIGQEAISVG' A
#
# COMPACT_ATOMS: atom_id res chain seq x y z
N MET A 1 39.56 -27.58 22.89
CA MET A 1 39.11 -26.96 21.63
C MET A 1 37.58 -26.91 21.66
N PRO A 2 36.98 -25.78 22.08
CA PRO A 2 35.52 -25.62 22.06
C PRO A 2 35.06 -25.12 20.68
N LEU A 3 33.87 -25.54 20.28
CA LEU A 3 33.23 -25.13 19.02
C LEU A 3 32.86 -23.64 19.08
N PRO A 4 32.91 -22.88 17.97
CA PRO A 4 32.42 -21.52 17.94
C PRO A 4 30.90 -21.52 18.02
N ASP A 5 30.35 -20.84 19.03
CA ASP A 5 28.93 -20.49 19.09
C ASP A 5 28.56 -19.76 17.81
N THR A 6 27.72 -20.40 16.99
CA THR A 6 27.07 -19.73 15.86
C THR A 6 25.98 -18.84 16.42
N SER A 7 26.36 -17.66 16.92
CA SER A 7 25.46 -16.52 16.99
C SER A 7 25.27 -16.01 15.57
N ALA A 8 24.25 -16.59 14.90
CA ALA A 8 23.76 -16.07 13.64
C ALA A 8 23.46 -14.56 13.80
N PRO A 9 23.83 -13.72 12.82
CA PRO A 9 23.50 -12.30 12.90
C PRO A 9 21.98 -12.17 12.86
N ASP A 10 21.43 -11.48 13.87
CA ASP A 10 20.03 -11.09 13.91
C ASP A 10 19.65 -10.48 12.57
N ALA A 11 18.84 -11.21 11.80
CA ALA A 11 18.21 -10.66 10.62
C ALA A 11 17.46 -9.40 11.07
N PRO A 12 17.63 -8.25 10.41
CA PRO A 12 16.84 -7.08 10.74
C PRO A 12 15.39 -7.41 10.38
N GLY A 13 14.64 -7.87 11.37
CA GLY A 13 13.20 -7.89 11.32
C GLY A 13 12.79 -6.45 11.10
N VAL A 14 12.37 -6.14 9.87
CA VAL A 14 11.88 -4.80 9.52
C VAL A 14 10.59 -4.60 10.31
N ALA A 15 10.72 -4.12 11.54
CA ALA A 15 9.61 -3.65 12.32
C ALA A 15 9.07 -2.41 11.60
N LEU A 16 7.93 -2.55 10.92
CA LEU A 16 7.23 -1.37 10.41
C LEU A 16 6.80 -0.54 11.62
N HIS A 17 7.53 0.55 11.85
CA HIS A 17 7.22 1.53 12.88
C HIS A 17 6.05 2.37 12.39
N PHE A 18 4.85 2.09 12.90
CA PHE A 18 3.64 2.84 12.55
C PHE A 18 3.46 4.02 13.52
N ASP A 19 4.15 5.12 13.25
CA ASP A 19 4.01 6.35 14.02
C ASP A 19 2.66 7.03 13.76
N ARG A 20 1.74 6.84 14.72
CA ARG A 20 0.55 7.68 14.87
C ARG A 20 1.00 9.07 15.35
N ARG A 21 1.38 9.92 14.40
CA ARG A 21 1.51 11.38 14.61
C ARG A 21 0.18 11.97 15.15
N ASP A 22 0.06 13.30 15.26
CA ASP A 22 -1.12 14.05 15.75
C ASP A 22 -2.39 14.02 14.86
N TYR A 23 -2.66 12.94 14.13
CA TYR A 23 -3.85 12.85 13.28
C TYR A 23 -5.05 12.31 14.08
N SER A 24 -6.13 13.10 14.12
CA SER A 24 -7.40 12.66 14.70
C SER A 24 -7.95 11.42 14.00
N ASN A 25 -8.61 10.53 14.75
CA ASN A 25 -9.22 9.31 14.23
C ASN A 25 -10.18 9.58 13.05
N ASP A 26 -10.82 10.73 13.03
CA ASP A 26 -11.71 11.13 11.95
C ASP A 26 -10.96 11.39 10.65
N VAL A 27 -9.76 11.97 10.74
CA VAL A 27 -8.88 12.21 9.58
C VAL A 27 -8.36 10.88 9.03
N LEU A 28 -7.97 9.93 9.90
CA LEU A 28 -7.57 8.59 9.45
C LEU A 28 -8.71 7.85 8.74
N LYS A 29 -9.94 7.90 9.29
CA LYS A 29 -11.11 7.27 8.67
C LYS A 29 -11.48 7.94 7.35
N HIS A 30 -11.32 9.25 7.27
CA HIS A 30 -11.57 10.00 6.04
C HIS A 30 -10.57 9.59 4.95
N LEU A 31 -9.26 9.64 5.22
CA LEU A 31 -8.21 9.20 4.30
C LEU A 31 -8.41 7.75 3.83
N TYR A 32 -8.76 6.84 4.75
CA TYR A 32 -9.04 5.45 4.38
C TYR A 32 -10.22 5.34 3.39
N ARG A 33 -11.30 6.11 3.61
CA ARG A 33 -12.43 6.14 2.69
C ARG A 33 -12.07 6.76 1.35
N GLU A 34 -11.22 7.78 1.36
CA GLU A 34 -10.77 8.43 0.14
C GLU A 34 -9.92 7.48 -0.72
N LEU A 35 -9.06 6.66 -0.10
CA LEU A 35 -8.26 5.62 -0.78
C LEU A 35 -9.10 4.53 -1.46
N LEU A 36 -10.34 4.29 -1.01
CA LEU A 36 -11.22 3.30 -1.62
C LEU A 36 -11.71 3.72 -3.02
N ARG A 37 -11.87 5.04 -3.27
CA ARG A 37 -12.32 5.54 -4.58
C ARG A 37 -11.35 5.23 -5.73
N PRO A 38 -10.04 5.57 -5.66
CA PRO A 38 -9.09 5.25 -6.72
C PRO A 38 -8.95 3.75 -6.95
N ARG A 39 -9.00 2.91 -5.89
CA ARG A 39 -9.02 1.44 -6.01
C ARG A 39 -10.17 0.93 -6.85
N LEU A 40 -11.39 1.41 -6.60
CA LEU A 40 -12.59 1.03 -7.36
C LEU A 40 -12.51 1.47 -8.84
N ILE A 41 -11.93 2.64 -9.11
CA ILE A 41 -11.73 3.13 -10.47
C ILE A 41 -10.75 2.22 -11.22
N GLU A 42 -9.61 1.88 -10.60
CA GLU A 42 -8.63 0.98 -11.20
C GLU A 42 -9.23 -0.38 -11.57
N GLU A 43 -9.95 -1.02 -10.63
CA GLU A 43 -10.58 -2.30 -10.87
C GLU A 43 -11.60 -2.23 -12.02
N LYS A 44 -12.44 -1.19 -12.04
CA LYS A 44 -13.41 -0.98 -13.12
C LYS A 44 -12.74 -0.76 -14.46
N MET A 45 -11.64 0.00 -14.50
CA MET A 45 -10.90 0.28 -15.72
C MET A 45 -10.18 -0.96 -16.25
N LEU A 46 -9.63 -1.80 -15.37
CA LEU A 46 -9.08 -3.10 -15.75
C LEU A 46 -10.16 -4.04 -16.32
N ILE A 47 -11.37 -4.02 -15.77
CA ILE A 47 -12.51 -4.76 -16.33
C ILE A 47 -12.88 -4.23 -17.73
N LEU A 48 -12.97 -2.91 -17.90
CA LEU A 48 -13.30 -2.30 -19.19
C LEU A 48 -12.21 -2.54 -20.26
N LEU A 49 -10.93 -2.56 -19.85
CA LEU A 49 -9.81 -2.92 -20.70
C LEU A 49 -9.92 -4.38 -21.18
N ARG A 50 -10.23 -5.31 -20.27
CA ARG A 50 -10.49 -6.72 -20.62
C ARG A 50 -11.71 -6.92 -21.52
N GLN A 51 -12.72 -6.05 -21.40
CA GLN A 51 -13.89 -6.05 -22.28
C GLN A 51 -13.63 -5.38 -23.65
N GLY A 52 -12.44 -4.81 -23.88
CA GLY A 52 -12.12 -4.10 -25.12
C GLY A 52 -12.86 -2.77 -25.30
N LYS A 53 -13.51 -2.24 -24.25
CA LYS A 53 -14.21 -0.94 -24.28
C LYS A 53 -13.24 0.23 -24.10
N VAL A 54 -12.09 -0.01 -23.49
CA VAL A 54 -10.99 0.94 -23.34
C VAL A 54 -9.77 0.33 -24.03
N SER A 55 -9.04 1.13 -24.80
CA SER A 55 -7.89 0.69 -25.60
C SER A 55 -6.56 0.76 -24.85
N LYS A 56 -6.46 1.61 -23.82
CA LYS A 56 -5.26 1.75 -22.99
C LYS A 56 -5.62 2.27 -21.60
N TRP A 57 -5.12 1.62 -20.57
CA TRP A 57 -5.21 2.08 -19.18
C TRP A 57 -3.82 2.03 -18.54
N PHE A 58 -3.44 3.08 -17.84
CA PHE A 58 -2.22 3.12 -17.04
C PHE A 58 -2.62 2.97 -15.58
N SER A 59 -2.36 1.78 -15.03
CA SER A 59 -2.63 1.53 -13.61
C SER A 59 -1.51 2.12 -12.76
N GLY A 60 -1.90 2.92 -11.77
CA GLY A 60 -1.08 3.45 -10.69
C GLY A 60 -1.35 2.71 -9.38
N ILE A 61 -1.45 1.38 -9.43
CA ILE A 61 -1.74 0.56 -8.25
C ILE A 61 -0.68 0.78 -7.17
N GLY A 62 -1.14 1.09 -5.96
CA GLY A 62 -0.24 1.44 -4.85
C GLY A 62 0.24 2.90 -4.82
N GLN A 63 -0.20 3.76 -5.75
CA GLN A 63 -0.04 5.21 -5.68
C GLN A 63 -1.34 5.92 -5.27
N GLU A 64 -2.31 5.21 -4.71
CA GLU A 64 -3.60 5.84 -4.35
C GLU A 64 -3.43 6.95 -3.32
N ALA A 65 -2.45 6.84 -2.42
CA ALA A 65 -2.10 7.86 -1.43
C ALA A 65 -1.68 9.20 -2.07
N ILE A 66 -1.19 9.19 -3.31
CA ILE A 66 -0.81 10.40 -4.06
C ILE A 66 -2.06 11.09 -4.65
N SER A 67 -3.14 10.34 -4.95
CA SER A 67 -4.40 10.93 -5.44
C SER A 67 -5.28 11.55 -4.35
N VAL A 68 -5.06 11.17 -3.08
CA VAL A 68 -5.82 11.70 -1.93
C VAL A 68 -5.03 12.74 -1.13
N GLY A 69 -3.79 13.05 -1.54
CA GLY A 69 -2.85 13.95 -0.87
C GLY A 69 -2.64 15.26 -1.61
#